data_AF-A0A950B4J5-F1
#
_entry.id   AF-A0A950B4J5-F1
#
_cell.length_a   1.000
_cell.length_b   1.000
_cell.length_c   1.000
_cell.angle_alpha   90.00
_cell.angle_beta   90.00
_cell.angle_gamma   90.00
#
_symmetry.space_group_name_H-M   'P 1'
#
loop_
_entity.id
_entity.type
_entity.pdbx_description
1 polymer ?
#
loop_
_entity_poly.entity_id
_entity_poly.type
_entity_poly.pdbx_seq_one_letter_code
_entity_poly.pdbx_strand_id
1 'polypeptide(L)'
;MNTVVDDQPNAMMSAVDPAERAESLEPGMRVEVRRRFDQHWARGFELVAVTESGYRVRRLSDGMELPADFADEDVRRERKRHGMWWY
;
A
#
# COMPACT_ATOMS: atom_id res chain seq x y z
N MET A 1 -4.86 39.97 17.97
CA MET A 1 -4.04 39.02 18.74
C MET A 1 -4.49 37.61 18.38
N ASN A 2 -3.56 36.77 17.90
CA ASN A 2 -3.78 35.36 17.56
C ASN A 2 -4.31 34.56 18.76
N THR A 3 -5.19 33.60 18.50
CA THR A 3 -4.94 32.15 18.62
C THR A 3 -6.24 31.46 18.22
N VAL A 4 -6.31 30.96 16.99
CA VAL A 4 -7.31 29.97 16.62
C VAL A 4 -6.85 28.69 17.30
N VAL A 5 -7.65 28.19 18.23
CA VAL A 5 -7.36 26.92 18.89
C VAL A 5 -7.66 25.81 17.90
N ASP A 6 -6.63 25.02 17.60
CA ASP A 6 -6.69 23.71 16.97
C ASP A 6 -7.66 22.79 17.72
N ASP A 7 -8.96 22.92 17.45
CA ASP A 7 -9.95 21.88 17.74
C ASP A 7 -10.02 20.98 16.51
N GLN A 8 -9.07 20.05 16.42
CA GLN A 8 -9.21 18.88 15.56
C GLN A 8 -9.92 17.78 16.36
N PRO A 9 -11.24 17.58 16.17
CA PRO A 9 -11.91 16.40 16.69
C PRO A 9 -11.52 15.21 15.83
N ASN A 10 -10.44 14.54 16.24
CA ASN A 10 -10.48 13.10 16.43
C ASN A 10 -11.23 12.26 15.38
N ALA A 11 -10.81 12.33 14.11
CA ALA A 11 -11.11 11.32 13.09
C ALA A 11 -10.05 10.21 13.16
N MET A 12 -10.06 9.45 14.26
CA MET A 12 -9.19 8.30 14.44
C MET A 12 -9.60 7.21 13.42
N MET A 13 -8.66 6.75 12.58
CA MET A 13 -8.62 5.44 11.87
C MET A 13 -9.05 5.27 10.39
N SER A 14 -9.19 6.26 9.52
CA SER A 14 -9.38 5.94 8.09
C SER A 14 -8.71 6.91 7.15
N ALA A 15 -7.89 6.34 6.27
CA ALA A 15 -6.96 7.00 5.36
C ALA A 15 -5.79 7.66 6.07
N VAL A 16 -4.85 6.83 6.53
CA VAL A 16 -3.45 7.24 6.42
C VAL A 16 -3.25 7.74 4.99
N ASP A 17 -2.68 8.93 4.83
CA ASP A 17 -2.44 9.52 3.53
C ASP A 17 -1.76 8.48 2.61
N PRO A 18 -2.29 8.25 1.39
CA PRO A 18 -1.75 7.22 0.51
C PRO A 18 -0.26 7.45 0.21
N ALA A 19 0.19 8.71 0.30
CA ALA A 19 1.59 9.09 0.23
C ALA A 19 2.44 8.51 1.39
N GLU A 20 1.98 8.59 2.65
CA GLU A 20 2.75 8.09 3.81
C GLU A 20 2.86 6.56 3.83
N ARG A 21 1.84 5.85 3.32
CA ARG A 21 1.93 4.40 3.12
C ARG A 21 2.84 4.02 1.96
N ALA A 22 2.85 4.83 0.91
CA ALA A 22 3.76 4.70 -0.23
C ALA A 22 5.22 4.82 0.20
N GLU A 23 5.52 5.68 1.16
CA GLU A 23 6.88 5.83 1.72
C GLU A 23 7.42 4.53 2.34
N SER A 24 6.55 3.57 2.70
CA SER A 24 6.97 2.25 3.18
C SER A 24 7.04 1.17 2.09
N LEU A 25 6.62 1.45 0.86
CA LEU A 25 6.54 0.51 -0.25
C LEU A 25 7.56 0.88 -1.33
N GLU A 26 8.67 0.16 -1.36
CA GLU A 26 9.73 0.43 -2.34
C GLU A 26 9.50 -0.38 -3.64
N PRO A 27 9.76 0.19 -4.83
CA PRO A 27 9.74 -0.58 -6.07
C PRO A 27 10.75 -1.74 -5.99
N GLY A 28 10.32 -2.93 -6.41
CA GLY A 28 11.02 -4.20 -6.24
C GLY A 28 10.55 -5.02 -5.02
N MET A 29 9.70 -4.46 -4.15
CA MET A 29 9.10 -5.23 -3.04
C MET A 29 7.98 -6.13 -3.51
N ARG A 30 7.83 -7.28 -2.84
CA ARG A 30 6.65 -8.13 -2.99
C ARG A 30 5.45 -7.52 -2.28
N VAL A 31 4.37 -7.40 -3.02
CA VAL A 31 3.11 -6.85 -2.55
C VAL A 31 1.98 -7.85 -2.78
N GLU A 32 0.93 -7.66 -2.01
CA GLU A 32 -0.33 -8.36 -2.12
C GLU A 32 -1.38 -7.35 -2.60
N VAL A 33 -2.16 -7.74 -3.60
CA VAL A 33 -3.17 -6.89 -4.20
C VAL A 33 -4.55 -7.44 -3.89
N ARG A 34 -5.45 -6.60 -3.40
CA ARG A 34 -6.83 -6.95 -3.15
C ARG A 34 -7.60 -7.01 -4.47
N ARG A 35 -8.22 -8.15 -4.73
CA ARG A 35 -9.11 -8.31 -5.88
C ARG A 35 -10.49 -7.80 -5.48
N ARG A 36 -10.88 -6.63 -6.00
CA ARG A 36 -12.21 -6.02 -5.83
C ARG A 36 -13.41 -6.95 -6.11
N PHE A 37 -13.25 -7.95 -6.98
CA PHE A 37 -14.30 -8.93 -7.30
C PHE A 37 -14.51 -9.99 -6.20
N ASP A 38 -13.43 -10.52 -5.64
CA ASP A 38 -13.46 -11.63 -4.68
C ASP A 38 -13.21 -11.16 -3.24
N GLN A 39 -12.95 -9.86 -3.06
CA GLN A 39 -12.41 -9.23 -1.84
C GLN A 39 -11.20 -9.95 -1.22
N HIS A 40 -10.51 -10.78 -2.02
CA HIS A 40 -9.42 -11.62 -1.56
C HIS A 40 -8.08 -10.97 -1.90
N TRP A 41 -7.12 -11.10 -0.98
CA TRP A 41 -5.74 -10.67 -1.20
C TRP A 41 -5.03 -11.72 -2.05
N ALA A 42 -4.50 -11.28 -3.18
CA ALA A 42 -3.68 -12.12 -4.04
C ALA A 42 -2.22 -11.73 -3.81
N ARG A 43 -1.39 -12.71 -3.46
CA ARG A 43 0.07 -12.58 -3.33
C ARG A 43 0.78 -12.82 -4.67
N GLY A 44 2.09 -12.62 -4.68
CA GLY A 44 2.90 -12.82 -5.88
C GLY A 44 2.80 -11.65 -6.83
N PHE A 45 2.68 -10.43 -6.29
CA PHE A 45 2.84 -9.20 -7.05
C PHE A 45 4.12 -8.54 -6.58
N GLU A 46 4.72 -7.75 -7.45
CA GLU A 46 5.90 -6.96 -7.18
C GLU A 46 5.59 -5.52 -7.51
N LEU A 47 5.93 -4.59 -6.62
CA LEU A 47 5.75 -3.18 -6.89
C LEU A 47 6.76 -2.74 -7.94
N VAL A 48 6.29 -2.16 -9.05
CA VAL A 48 7.19 -1.69 -10.12
C VAL A 48 7.46 -0.20 -9.95
N ALA A 49 6.42 0.57 -9.63
CA ALA A 49 6.54 2.00 -9.43
C ALA A 49 5.44 2.47 -8.49
N VAL A 50 5.81 3.41 -7.62
CA VAL A 50 4.89 4.23 -6.85
C VAL A 50 4.63 5.49 -7.65
N THR A 51 3.37 5.81 -7.89
CA THR A 51 2.97 7.05 -8.56
C THR A 51 2.02 7.82 -7.65
N GLU A 52 1.89 9.13 -7.89
CA GLU A 52 0.97 9.99 -7.15
C GLU A 52 -0.50 9.55 -7.32
N SER A 53 -0.80 8.91 -8.45
CA SER A 53 -2.13 8.42 -8.79
C SER A 53 -2.41 7.00 -8.29
N GLY A 54 -1.42 6.31 -7.70
CA GLY A 54 -1.55 4.92 -7.23
C GLY A 54 -0.29 4.08 -7.44
N TYR A 55 -0.43 2.75 -7.35
CA TYR A 55 0.68 1.81 -7.43
C TYR A 55 0.63 0.98 -8.71
N ARG A 56 1.78 0.89 -9.38
CA ARG A 56 1.99 -0.07 -10.48
C ARG A 56 2.61 -1.34 -9.92
N VAL A 57 1.99 -2.47 -10.26
CA VAL A 57 2.40 -3.78 -9.79
C VAL A 57 2.54 -4.75 -10.95
N ARG A 58 3.56 -5.60 -10.87
CA ARG A 58 3.79 -6.73 -11.77
C ARG A 58 3.30 -7.99 -11.12
N ARG A 59 2.46 -8.75 -11.81
CA ARG A 59 2.03 -10.07 -11.34
C ARG A 59 3.14 -11.07 -11.64
N LEU A 60 3.84 -11.55 -10.61
CA LEU A 60 4.91 -12.57 -10.74
C LEU A 60 4.41 -13.91 -11.29
N SER A 61 3.11 -14.20 -11.16
CA SER A 61 2.52 -15.44 -11.68
C SER A 61 2.57 -15.55 -13.21
N ASP A 62 2.53 -14.42 -13.91
CA ASP A 62 2.54 -14.36 -15.39
C ASP A 62 3.68 -13.47 -15.93
N GLY A 63 4.34 -12.71 -15.04
CA GLY A 63 5.38 -11.75 -15.40
C GLY A 63 4.82 -10.44 -15.97
N MET A 64 3.51 -10.30 -16.11
CA MET A 64 2.88 -9.13 -16.70
C MET A 64 2.67 -7.99 -15.70
N GLU A 65 3.06 -6.79 -16.13
CA GLU A 65 2.72 -5.53 -15.46
C GLU A 65 1.24 -5.23 -15.68
N LEU A 66 0.52 -4.99 -14.59
CA LEU A 66 -0.88 -4.64 -14.70
C LEU A 66 -1.01 -3.21 -15.24
N PRO A 67 -1.81 -2.99 -16.30
CA PRO A 67 -2.04 -1.65 -16.84
C PRO A 67 -2.95 -0.81 -15.93
N ALA A 68 -3.53 -1.40 -14.90
CA ALA A 68 -4.33 -0.71 -13.90
C ALA A 68 -3.46 -0.23 -12.75
N ASP A 69 -3.64 1.02 -12.38
CA ASP A 69 -3.18 1.59 -11.12
C ASP A 69 -4.03 1.02 -9.99
N PHE A 70 -3.36 0.51 -8.95
CA PHE A 70 -4.05 0.06 -7.76
C PHE A 70 -4.01 1.15 -6.70
N ALA A 71 -5.15 1.35 -6.05
CA ALA A 71 -5.24 2.22 -4.91
C ALA A 71 -4.45 1.62 -3.73
N ASP A 72 -4.02 2.47 -2.84
CA ASP A 72 -3.32 2.12 -1.60
C ASP A 72 -4.12 1.19 -0.68
N GLU A 73 -5.45 1.31 -0.69
CA GLU A 73 -6.32 0.39 0.04
C GLU A 73 -6.33 -1.02 -0.55
N ASP A 74 -6.04 -1.13 -1.85
CA ASP A 74 -5.96 -2.38 -2.59
C ASP A 74 -4.54 -2.95 -2.63
N VAL A 75 -3.51 -2.18 -2.25
CA VAL A 75 -2.12 -2.66 -2.21
C VAL A 75 -1.64 -2.75 -0.78
N ARG A 76 -1.06 -3.89 -0.44
CA ARG A 76 -0.47 -4.12 0.87
C ARG A 76 0.90 -4.74 0.71
N ARG A 77 1.86 -4.32 1.55
CA ARG A 77 3.15 -5.02 1.67
C ARG A 77 2.90 -6.48 1.99
N GLU A 78 3.50 -7.40 1.22
CA GLU A 78 3.54 -8.80 1.64
C GLU A 78 4.27 -8.79 2.97
N ARG A 79 3.54 -9.06 4.06
CA ARG A 79 4.15 -9.09 5.39
C ARG A 79 5.00 -10.34 5.42
N LYS A 80 6.22 -10.26 4.88
CA LYS A 80 7.30 -11.15 5.24
C LYS A 80 7.30 -11.08 6.76
N ARG A 81 6.93 -12.17 7.43
CA ARG A 81 7.06 -12.24 8.89
C ARG A 81 8.51 -11.86 9.13
N HIS A 82 8.73 -10.64 9.59
CA HIS A 82 10.00 -10.25 10.15
C HIS A 82 10.21 -11.30 11.21
N GLY A 83 11.20 -12.17 10.96
CA GLY A 83 11.53 -13.24 11.88
C GLY A 83 11.64 -12.60 13.24
N MET A 84 10.75 -12.99 14.13
CA MET A 84 11.04 -12.82 15.54
C MET A 84 12.39 -13.50 15.79
N TRP A 85 13.18 -12.85 16.62
CA TRP A 85 14.29 -13.38 17.41
C TRP A 85 15.70 -13.37 16.82
N TRP A 86 16.34 -12.21 16.98
CA TRP A 86 17.75 -12.10 17.37
C TRP A 86 17.89 -12.42 18.86
N TYR A 87 18.92 -13.20 19.19
CA TYR A 87 19.43 -13.65 20.51
C TYR A 87 18.65 -14.75 21.24
#